data_AF-A0A1F8UNS8-F1
#
_entry.id   AF-A0A1F8UNS8-F1
#
_cell.length_a   1.000
_cell.length_b   1.000
_cell.length_c   1.000
_cell.angle_alpha   90.00
_cell.angle_beta   90.00
_cell.angle_gamma   90.00
#
_symmetry.space_group_name_H-M   'P 1'
#
loop_
_entity.id
_entity.type
_entity.pdbx_description
1 polymer ?
#
loop_
_entity_poly.entity_id
_entity_poly.type
_entity_poly.pdbx_seq_one_letter_code
_entity_poly.pdbx_strand_id
1 'polypeptide(L)'
;MEIILKIVAINSIKENFKPSKSGFNGNRVFLSDNYVIKIFDNKDIVKYNNELLIYQNIHKNYIAKLINNGNIEGVNYLLLSRIKANTLYSIWDNLNEKVRNDIMKQILYIKMVILIIFCSMEK
;
A
#
# COMPACT_ATOMS: atom_id res chain seq x y z
N MET A 1 18.71 2.73 -5.45
CA MET A 1 18.77 1.25 -5.32
C MET A 1 19.41 0.84 -3.99
N GLU A 2 20.47 1.51 -3.56
CA GLU A 2 21.16 1.25 -2.28
C GLU A 2 20.25 1.26 -1.03
N ILE A 3 19.38 2.27 -0.88
CA ILE A 3 18.44 2.36 0.25
C ILE A 3 17.56 1.10 0.38
N ILE A 4 17.10 0.55 -0.75
CA ILE A 4 16.27 -0.67 -0.73
C ILE A 4 17.08 -1.86 -0.22
N LEU A 5 18.35 -2.00 -0.62
CA LEU A 5 19.21 -3.07 -0.11
C LEU A 5 19.40 -2.95 1.40
N LYS A 6 19.55 -1.74 1.94
CA LYS A 6 19.61 -1.49 3.38
C LYS A 6 18.32 -1.92 4.08
N ILE A 7 17.16 -1.52 3.55
CA ILE A 7 15.84 -1.91 4.10
C ILE A 7 15.69 -3.44 4.09
N VAL A 8 16.03 -4.09 2.97
CA VAL A 8 15.93 -5.54 2.79
C VAL A 8 16.84 -6.28 3.77
N ALA A 9 18.08 -5.82 3.96
CA ALA A 9 19.03 -6.40 4.90
C ALA A 9 18.53 -6.31 6.35
N ILE A 10 18.07 -5.12 6.78
CA ILE A 10 17.53 -4.89 8.14
C ILE A 10 16.35 -5.81 8.43
N ASN A 11 15.52 -6.10 7.43
CA ASN A 11 14.33 -6.93 7.56
C ASN A 11 14.59 -8.42 7.23
N SER A 12 15.85 -8.82 7.00
CA SER A 12 16.22 -10.19 6.64
C SER A 12 15.46 -10.76 5.43
N ILE A 13 15.07 -9.89 4.49
CA ILE A 13 14.34 -10.28 3.27
C ILE A 13 15.34 -10.79 2.23
N LYS A 14 15.02 -11.89 1.55
CA LYS A 14 15.86 -12.49 0.50
C LYS A 14 15.34 -12.27 -0.92
N GLU A 15 14.22 -11.55 -1.06
CA GLU A 15 13.57 -11.30 -2.34
C GLU A 15 14.21 -10.14 -3.11
N ASN A 16 14.16 -10.23 -4.43
CA ASN A 16 14.62 -9.16 -5.31
C ASN A 16 13.50 -8.15 -5.56
N PHE A 17 13.84 -6.87 -5.44
CA PHE A 17 12.90 -5.77 -5.66
C PHE A 17 13.13 -5.12 -7.02
N LYS A 18 12.04 -4.78 -7.70
CA LYS A 18 12.05 -4.04 -8.96
C LYS A 18 11.17 -2.79 -8.82
N PRO A 19 11.55 -1.66 -9.43
CA PRO A 19 10.68 -0.49 -9.45
C PRO A 19 9.33 -0.81 -10.10
N SER A 20 8.25 -0.25 -9.55
CA SER A 20 6.92 -0.37 -10.11
C SER A 20 6.86 0.31 -11.48
N LYS A 21 6.34 -0.39 -12.49
CA LYS A 21 6.16 0.14 -13.84
C LYS A 21 4.97 1.11 -13.97
N SER A 22 4.11 1.18 -12.95
CA SER A 22 2.87 1.97 -12.95
C SER A 22 2.82 2.94 -11.76
N GLY A 23 2.57 4.23 -12.07
CA GLY A 23 2.41 5.33 -11.11
C GLY A 23 3.17 6.59 -11.56
N PHE A 24 2.64 7.78 -11.27
CA PHE A 24 3.20 9.09 -11.64
C PHE A 24 4.63 9.38 -11.12
N ASN A 25 5.28 8.46 -10.40
CA ASN A 25 6.63 8.60 -9.84
C ASN A 25 7.34 7.23 -9.77
N GLY A 26 7.84 6.74 -10.92
CA GLY A 26 8.40 5.38 -11.10
C GLY A 26 9.59 4.97 -10.22
N ASN A 27 10.15 5.85 -9.38
CA ASN A 27 11.30 5.56 -8.51
C ASN A 27 10.96 5.50 -7.01
N ARG A 28 9.68 5.53 -6.65
CA ARG A 28 9.25 5.59 -5.24
C ARG A 28 8.58 4.32 -4.72
N VAL A 29 8.25 3.39 -5.61
CA VAL A 29 7.61 2.13 -5.23
C VAL A 29 8.39 0.98 -5.83
N PHE A 30 8.79 0.04 -4.99
CA PHE A 30 9.53 -1.14 -5.35
C PHE A 30 8.73 -2.38 -4.95
N LEU A 31 8.68 -3.36 -5.84
CA LEU A 31 7.87 -4.56 -5.73
C LEU A 31 8.77 -5.80 -5.74
N SER A 32 8.48 -6.74 -4.85
CA SER A 32 8.96 -8.13 -4.92
C SER A 32 7.75 -9.08 -4.98
N ASP A 33 7.95 -10.39 -4.87
CA ASP A 33 6.83 -11.34 -4.92
C ASP A 33 5.87 -11.17 -3.75
N ASN A 34 6.38 -10.94 -2.54
CA ASN A 34 5.57 -10.86 -1.33
C ASN A 34 5.58 -9.48 -0.66
N TYR A 35 6.39 -8.54 -1.14
CA TYR A 35 6.57 -7.25 -0.47
C TYR A 35 6.44 -6.05 -1.42
N VAL A 36 6.15 -4.90 -0.81
CA VAL A 36 6.16 -3.58 -1.44
C VAL A 36 6.95 -2.64 -0.54
N ILE A 37 7.92 -1.93 -1.10
CA ILE A 37 8.62 -0.84 -0.43
C ILE A 37 8.19 0.47 -1.08
N LYS A 38 7.65 1.38 -0.28
CA LYS A 38 7.37 2.76 -0.68
C LYS A 38 8.39 3.69 -0.06
N ILE A 39 8.92 4.60 -0.86
CA ILE A 39 9.94 5.58 -0.50
C ILE A 39 9.36 6.99 -0.58
N PHE A 40 9.62 7.78 0.45
CA PHE A 40 9.13 9.14 0.60
C PHE A 40 10.31 10.08 0.81
N ASP A 41 10.45 11.05 -0.07
CA ASP A 41 11.42 12.13 0.09
C ASP A 41 11.01 13.04 1.26
N ASN A 42 11.95 13.79 1.84
CA ASN A 42 11.67 14.69 2.98
C ASN A 42 10.52 15.67 2.74
N LYS A 43 10.35 16.16 1.50
CA LYS A 43 9.24 17.05 1.13
C LYS A 43 7.85 16.39 1.24
N ASP A 44 7.80 15.07 1.30
CA ASP A 44 6.57 14.27 1.35
C ASP A 44 6.29 13.73 2.78
N ILE A 45 6.88 14.33 3.83
CA ILE A 45 6.73 13.85 5.22
C ILE A 45 5.27 13.79 5.70
N VAL A 46 4.44 14.76 5.31
CA VAL A 46 3.00 14.77 5.66
C VAL A 46 2.29 13.58 5.04
N LYS A 47 2.61 13.25 3.78
CA LYS A 47 2.04 12.07 3.10
C LYS A 47 2.48 10.77 3.76
N TYR A 48 3.77 10.68 4.11
CA TYR A 48 4.31 9.54 4.85
C TYR A 48 3.58 9.33 6.19
N ASN A 49 3.45 10.38 7.01
CA ASN A 49 2.79 10.29 8.31
C ASN A 49 1.32 9.89 8.20
N ASN A 50 0.60 10.47 7.24
CA ASN A 50 -0.81 10.14 7.01
C ASN A 50 -0.97 8.67 6.59
N GLU A 51 -0.11 8.20 5.68
CA GLU A 51 -0.16 6.82 5.20
C GLU A 51 0.27 5.82 6.28
N LEU A 52 1.28 6.14 7.09
CA LEU A 52 1.70 5.37 8.25
C LEU A 52 0.55 5.23 9.25
N LEU A 53 -0.13 6.33 9.58
CA LEU A 53 -1.27 6.34 10.49
C LEU A 53 -2.39 5.41 10.01
N ILE A 54 -2.70 5.42 8.71
CA ILE A 54 -3.69 4.53 8.11
C ILE A 54 -3.30 3.08 8.35
N TYR A 55 -2.08 2.69 8.02
CA TYR A 55 -1.67 1.30 8.14
C TYR A 55 -1.46 0.84 9.59
N GLN A 56 -1.19 1.75 10.52
CA GLN A 56 -1.10 1.44 11.96
C GLN A 56 -2.47 1.25 12.62
N ASN A 57 -3.50 1.98 12.17
CA ASN A 57 -4.81 1.97 12.83
C ASN A 57 -5.84 1.10 12.12
N ILE A 58 -5.68 0.87 10.82
CA ILE A 58 -6.59 0.02 10.06
C ILE A 58 -5.96 -1.38 9.95
N HIS A 59 -6.65 -2.37 10.52
CA HIS A 59 -6.29 -3.79 10.38
C HIS A 59 -7.44 -4.52 9.71
N LYS A 60 -7.37 -4.65 8.38
CA LYS A 60 -8.37 -5.35 7.57
C LYS A 60 -7.69 -6.30 6.60
N ASN A 61 -8.35 -7.41 6.28
CA ASN A 61 -7.77 -8.45 5.42
C ASN A 61 -7.62 -8.00 3.95
N TYR A 62 -8.27 -6.90 3.56
CA TYR A 62 -8.27 -6.35 2.21
C TYR A 62 -7.29 -5.18 2.01
N ILE A 63 -6.51 -4.81 3.02
CA ILE A 63 -5.43 -3.83 2.90
C ILE A 63 -4.07 -4.50 3.10
N ALA A 64 -3.02 -3.86 2.57
CA ALA A 64 -1.67 -4.32 2.80
C ALA A 64 -1.32 -4.19 4.29
N LYS A 65 -0.64 -5.20 4.84
CA LYS A 65 -0.13 -5.17 6.21
C LYS A 65 1.16 -4.37 6.24
N LEU A 66 1.29 -3.46 7.21
CA LEU A 66 2.55 -2.83 7.54
C LEU A 66 3.47 -3.86 8.20
N ILE A 67 4.64 -4.08 7.59
CA ILE A 67 5.66 -4.99 8.12
C ILE A 67 6.69 -4.17 8.89
N ASN A 68 7.14 -3.07 8.29
CA ASN A 68 8.09 -2.17 8.93
C ASN A 68 7.98 -0.75 8.34
N ASN A 69 8.50 0.23 9.06
CA ASN A 69 8.65 1.61 8.61
C ASN A 69 9.90 2.21 9.25
N GLY A 70 10.37 3.33 8.71
CA GLY A 70 11.44 4.07 9.35
C GLY A 70 12.06 5.11 8.45
N ASN A 71 13.23 5.59 8.87
CA ASN A 71 14.03 6.56 8.15
C ASN A 71 15.45 6.01 7.95
N ILE A 72 15.97 6.08 6.73
CA ILE A 72 17.36 5.77 6.41
C ILE A 72 17.91 6.95 5.61
N GLU A 73 18.96 7.60 6.13
CA GLU A 73 19.65 8.69 5.43
C GLU A 73 18.72 9.84 5.03
N GLY A 74 17.74 10.17 5.89
CA GLY A 74 16.77 11.21 5.61
C GLY A 74 15.67 10.80 4.62
N VAL A 75 15.56 9.51 4.30
CA VAL A 75 14.52 8.97 3.43
C VAL A 75 13.58 8.10 4.25
N ASN A 76 12.30 8.48 4.28
CA ASN A 76 11.28 7.70 4.98
C ASN A 76 10.80 6.56 4.09
N TYR A 77 10.52 5.41 4.71
CA TYR A 77 10.05 4.24 3.99
C TYR A 77 8.91 3.52 4.70
N LEU A 78 8.07 2.87 3.90
CA LEU A 78 7.09 1.88 4.36
C LEU A 78 7.39 0.55 3.67
N LEU A 79 7.52 -0.51 4.45
CA LEU A 79 7.60 -1.89 3.98
C LEU A 79 6.26 -2.58 4.28
N LEU A 80 5.61 -3.03 3.21
CA LEU A 80 4.24 -3.56 3.24
C LEU A 80 4.18 -4.95 2.63
N SER A 81 3.20 -5.76 3.04
CA SER A 81 2.88 -7.01 2.34
C SER A 81 2.28 -6.72 0.97
N ARG A 82 2.66 -7.47 -0.07
CA ARG A 82 2.08 -7.33 -1.40
C ARG A 82 0.73 -8.02 -1.50
N ILE A 83 -0.28 -7.29 -1.98
CA ILE A 83 -1.56 -7.87 -2.38
C ILE A 83 -1.41 -8.42 -3.80
N LYS A 84 -1.63 -9.73 -3.96
CA LYS A 84 -1.64 -10.41 -5.26
C LYS A 84 -3.08 -10.43 -5.78
N ALA A 85 -3.44 -9.43 -6.55
CA ALA A 85 -4.78 -9.29 -7.13
C ALA A 85 -4.72 -8.64 -8.51
N ASN A 86 -5.75 -8.91 -9.32
CA ASN A 86 -5.98 -8.17 -10.56
C ASN A 86 -6.62 -6.82 -10.23
N THR A 87 -6.26 -5.79 -10.99
CA THR A 87 -6.93 -4.50 -10.88
C THR A 87 -8.37 -4.62 -11.38
N LEU A 88 -9.31 -3.92 -10.75
CA LEU A 88 -10.72 -4.03 -11.14
C LEU A 88 -10.92 -3.65 -12.61
N TYR A 89 -10.23 -2.61 -13.08
CA TYR A 89 -10.31 -2.16 -14.47
C TYR A 89 -9.86 -3.23 -15.48
N SER A 90 -8.91 -4.10 -15.14
CA SER A 90 -8.36 -5.08 -16.10
C SER A 90 -9.28 -6.28 -16.31
N ILE A 91 -10.21 -6.50 -15.39
CA ILE A 91 -11.14 -7.64 -15.43
C ILE A 91 -12.60 -7.22 -15.65
N TRP A 92 -12.93 -5.94 -15.48
CA TRP A 92 -14.32 -5.45 -15.41
C TRP A 92 -15.21 -5.91 -16.56
N ASP A 93 -14.71 -5.78 -17.78
CA ASP A 93 -15.47 -6.10 -18.99
C ASP A 93 -15.77 -7.60 -19.14
N ASN A 94 -14.96 -8.45 -18.50
CA ASN A 94 -15.13 -9.90 -18.49
C ASN A 94 -16.06 -10.41 -17.38
N LEU A 95 -16.52 -9.53 -16.49
CA LEU A 95 -17.42 -9.91 -15.38
C LEU A 95 -18.88 -9.89 -15.84
N ASN A 96 -19.67 -10.86 -15.38
CA ASN A 96 -21.12 -10.83 -15.55
C ASN A 96 -21.78 -9.81 -14.61
N GLU A 97 -23.02 -9.45 -14.91
CA GLU A 97 -23.78 -8.43 -14.18
C GLU A 97 -23.93 -8.74 -12.68
N LYS A 98 -24.19 -10.01 -12.33
CA LYS A 98 -24.32 -10.43 -10.93
C LYS A 98 -23.04 -10.13 -10.14
N VAL A 99 -21.89 -10.52 -10.68
CA VAL A 99 -20.58 -10.29 -10.04
C VAL A 99 -20.28 -8.79 -9.95
N ARG A 100 -20.58 -8.01 -10.98
CA ARG A 100 -20.43 -6.54 -10.94
C ARG A 100 -21.28 -5.92 -9.83
N ASN A 101 -22.54 -6.33 -9.70
CA ASN A 101 -23.44 -5.84 -8.65
C ASN A 101 -22.93 -6.18 -7.26
N ASP A 102 -22.39 -7.38 -7.06
CA ASP A 102 -21.81 -7.78 -5.78
C ASP A 102 -20.54 -6.97 -5.44
N ILE A 103 -19.67 -6.70 -6.44
CA ILE A 103 -18.52 -5.81 -6.27
C ILE A 103 -18.97 -4.40 -5.89
N MET A 104 -19.99 -3.85 -6.54
CA MET A 104 -20.51 -2.52 -6.23
C MET A 104 -21.02 -2.43 -4.78
N LYS A 105 -21.74 -3.46 -4.30
CA LYS A 105 -22.15 -3.55 -2.89
C LYS A 105 -20.95 -3.57 -1.94
N GLN A 106 -19.89 -4.32 -2.27
CA GLN A 106 -18.66 -4.35 -1.46
C GLN A 106 -17.96 -3.00 -1.44
N ILE A 107 -17.88 -2.30 -2.56
CA ILE A 107 -17.29 -0.95 -2.64
C ILE A 107 -18.07 0.03 -1.76
N LEU A 108 -19.41 -0.01 -1.82
CA LEU A 108 -20.27 0.82 -0.97
C LEU A 108 -20.04 0.53 0.52
N TYR A 109 -19.96 -0.75 0.88
CA TYR A 109 -19.66 -1.16 2.25
C TYR A 109 -18.30 -0.65 2.72
N ILE A 110 -17.25 -0.82 1.91
CA ILE A 110 -15.90 -0.32 2.24
C ILE A 110 -15.90 1.20 2.43
N LYS A 111 -16.56 1.95 1.53
CA LYS A 111 -16.68 3.42 1.66
C LYS A 111 -17.37 3.81 2.97
N MET A 112 -18.44 3.10 3.34
CA MET A 112 -19.15 3.35 4.59
C MET A 112 -18.25 3.09 5.82
N VAL A 113 -17.50 1.99 5.82
CA VAL A 113 -16.55 1.67 6.91
C VAL A 113 -15.46 2.73 7.02
N ILE A 114 -14.88 3.17 5.89
CA ILE A 114 -13.86 4.21 5.87
C ILE A 114 -14.41 5.52 6.47
N LEU A 115 -15.62 5.93 6.06
CA LEU A 115 -16.25 7.14 6.58
C LEU A 115 -16.46 7.08 8.10
N ILE A 116 -16.93 5.94 8.63
CA ILE A 116 -17.11 5.73 10.07
C ILE A 116 -15.78 5.86 10.83
N ILE A 117 -14.69 5.28 10.29
CA ILE A 117 -13.36 5.36 10.91
C ILE A 117 -12.91 6.83 10.97
N PHE A 118 -13.01 7.57 9.86
CA PHE A 118 -12.63 8.99 9.84
C PHE A 118 -13.44 9.83 10.84
N CYS A 119 -14.76 9.68 10.90
CA CYS A 119 -15.59 10.37 11.89
C CYS A 119 -15.26 9.99 13.34
N SER A 120 -14.67 8.81 13.58
CA SER A 120 -14.29 8.37 14.94
C SER A 120 -12.91 8.85 15.38
N MET A 121 -12.05 9.26 14.43
CA MET A 121 -10.70 9.76 14.71
C MET A 121 -10.66 11.27 14.98
N GLU A 122 -11.76 11.99 14.76
CA GLU A 122 -11.89 13.44 15.02
C GLU A 122 -12.42 13.76 16.43
N LYS A 123 -12.44 12.79 17.35
CA LYS A 123 -12.83 12.95 18.76
C LYS A 123 -11.64 12.72 19.68
#